data_AF-A0A536ZLZ0-F1
#
_entry.id   AF-A0A536ZLZ0-F1
#
_cell.length_a   1.000
_cell.length_b   1.000
_cell.length_c   1.000
_cell.angle_alpha   90.00
_cell.angle_beta   90.00
_cell.angle_gamma   90.00
#
_symmetry.space_group_name_H-M   'P 1'
#
loop_
_entity.id
_entity.type
_entity.pdbx_description
1 polymer ?
#
loop_
_entity_poly.entity_id
_entity_poly.type
_entity_poly.pdbx_seq_one_letter_code
_entity_poly.pdbx_strand_id
1 'polypeptide(L)' 'MPVNYTPPTQLLPVAGVALGTAAARIKTWSRDDLLLMSLAPGTQAAGV' A
#
# COMPACT_ATOMS: atom_id res chain seq x y z
N MET A 1 6.74 -13.04 9.64
CA MET A 1 5.90 -12.06 10.38
C MET A 1 6.82 -11.03 10.98
N PRO A 2 6.51 -9.73 10.89
CA PRO A 2 7.32 -8.73 11.55
C PRO A 2 7.24 -8.93 13.07
N VAL A 3 8.39 -9.10 13.72
CA VAL A 3 8.53 -9.22 15.18
C VAL A 3 8.98 -7.86 15.71
N ASN A 4 8.40 -7.39 16.83
CA ASN A 4 8.66 -6.07 17.42
C ASN A 4 8.48 -4.89 16.44
N TYR A 5 7.47 -4.97 15.58
CA TYR A 5 7.20 -3.94 14.59
C TYR A 5 6.21 -2.90 15.11
N THR A 6 6.67 -1.66 15.14
CA THR A 6 5.82 -0.48 15.29
C THR A 6 5.44 0.01 13.90
N PRO A 7 4.15 -0.02 13.51
CA PRO A 7 3.74 0.44 12.20
C PRO A 7 4.05 1.93 11.99
N PRO A 8 4.54 2.34 10.80
CA PRO A 8 4.64 3.74 10.46
C PRO A 8 3.23 4.33 10.36
N THR A 9 3.03 5.50 10.94
CA THR A 9 1.76 6.24 10.88
C THR A 9 1.68 7.17 9.66
N GLN A 10 2.83 7.47 9.06
CA GLN A 10 2.94 8.28 7.85
C GLN A 10 3.95 7.65 6.90
N LEU A 11 3.60 7.58 5.62
CA LEU A 11 4.50 7.14 4.56
C LEU A 11 5.22 8.34 3.95
N LEU A 12 6.51 8.19 3.69
CA LEU A 12 7.27 9.19 2.94
C LEU A 12 6.93 9.07 1.44
N PRO A 13 6.80 10.19 0.72
CA PRO A 13 6.49 10.16 -0.71
C PRO A 13 7.68 9.57 -1.49
N VAL A 14 7.36 8.74 -2.49
CA VAL A 14 8.32 8.21 -3.47
C VAL A 14 7.92 8.74 -4.84
N ALA A 15 8.84 9.39 -5.53
CA ALA A 15 8.58 9.94 -6.85
C ALA A 15 8.13 8.84 -7.83
N GLY A 16 7.04 9.08 -8.57
CA GLY A 16 6.49 8.12 -9.52
C GLY A 16 5.65 6.99 -8.91
N VAL A 17 5.41 7.01 -7.59
CA VAL A 17 4.50 6.07 -6.90
C VAL A 17 3.30 6.83 -6.37
N ALA A 18 2.09 6.34 -6.64
CA ALA A 18 0.88 6.80 -5.96
C ALA A 18 0.13 5.62 -5.35
N LEU A 19 -0.50 5.88 -4.20
CA LEU A 19 -1.24 4.90 -3.42
C LEU A 19 -2.68 5.37 -3.29
N GLY A 20 -3.63 4.44 -3.46
CA GLY A 20 -5.04 4.65 -3.17
C GLY A 20 -5.56 3.49 -2.32
N THR A 21 -6.33 3.81 -1.28
CA THR A 21 -7.01 2.82 -0.44
C THR A 21 -8.50 2.93 -0.59
N ALA A 22 -9.21 1.83 -0.34
CA ALA A 22 -10.66 1.81 -0.28
C ALA A 22 -11.17 0.72 0.66
N ALA A 23 -12.31 0.98 1.30
CA ALA A 23 -13.11 -0.03 1.99
C ALA A 23 -13.93 -0.83 0.96
N ALA A 24 -13.32 -1.87 0.38
CA ALA A 24 -13.95 -2.75 -0.60
C ALA A 24 -14.86 -3.82 0.04
N ARG A 25 -14.94 -3.86 1.38
CA ARG A 25 -15.76 -4.79 2.17
C ARG A 25 -15.37 -6.27 1.99
N ILE A 26 -14.08 -6.53 1.72
CA ILE A 26 -13.48 -7.88 1.72
C ILE A 26 -13.25 -8.36 3.16
N LYS A 27 -12.91 -7.44 4.05
CA LYS A 27 -12.72 -7.66 5.49
C LYS A 27 -13.88 -7.01 6.25
N THR A 28 -13.58 -6.25 7.31
CA THR A 28 -14.59 -5.51 8.08
C THR A 28 -15.08 -4.32 7.28
N TRP A 29 -16.38 -4.02 7.37
CA TRP A 29 -17.08 -3.11 6.46
C TRP A 29 -16.53 -1.68 6.39
N SER A 30 -15.90 -1.21 7.46
CA SER A 30 -15.35 0.15 7.56
C SER A 30 -13.84 0.21 7.34
N ARG A 31 -13.18 -0.92 7.10
CA ARG A 31 -11.73 -0.97 6.97
C ARG A 31 -11.35 -0.78 5.51
N ASP A 32 -10.43 0.14 5.28
CA ASP A 32 -9.65 0.19 4.05
C ASP A 32 -8.84 -1.10 3.91
N ASP A 33 -9.38 -2.01 3.10
CA ASP A 33 -8.92 -3.39 2.97
C ASP A 33 -8.43 -3.70 1.55
N LEU A 34 -8.55 -2.75 0.64
CA LEU A 34 -7.96 -2.77 -0.68
C LEU A 34 -6.93 -1.63 -0.81
N LEU A 35 -5.75 -1.98 -1.32
CA LEU A 35 -4.71 -1.04 -1.73
C LEU A 35 -4.49 -1.18 -3.24
N LEU A 36 -4.51 -0.06 -3.95
CA LEU A 36 -4.00 0.05 -5.31
C LEU A 36 -2.72 0.89 -5.29
N MET A 37 -1.70 0.40 -5.99
CA MET A 37 -0.47 1.13 -6.23
C MET A 37 -0.33 1.38 -7.73
N SER A 38 -0.20 2.64 -8.12
CA SER A 38 0.15 3.02 -9.50
C SER A 38 1.60 3.42 -9.58
N LEU A 39 2.30 2.88 -10.58
CA LEU A 39 3.72 3.12 -10.82
C LEU A 39 3.89 3.88 -12.13
N ALA A 40 4.81 4.85 -12.15
CA ALA A 40 5.11 5.62 -13.34
C ALA A 40 5.63 4.70 -14.48
N PRO A 41 5.39 5.06 -15.76
CA PRO A 41 5.91 4.31 -16.89
C PRO A 41 7.43 4.08 -16.80
N GLY A 42 7.89 2.89 -17.17
CA GLY A 42 9.30 2.49 -17.08
C GLY A 42 9.75 2.01 -15.70
N THR A 43 8.88 1.99 -14.70
CA THR A 43 9.17 1.35 -13.40
C THR A 43 9.45 -0.15 -13.61
N GLN A 44 10.52 -0.66 -12.98
CA GLN A 44 10.87 -2.08 -12.99
C GLN A 44 10.52 -2.73 -11.66
N ALA A 45 10.03 -3.98 -11.69
CA ALA A 45 9.65 -4.74 -10.51
C ALA A 45 10.22 -6.16 -10.58
N ALA A 46 10.41 -6.77 -9.41
CA ALA A 46 10.80 -8.16 -9.23
C ALA A 46 9.99 -8.78 -8.07
N GLY A 47 9.83 -10.11 -8.05
CA GLY A 47 9.09 -10.84 -7.02
C GLY A 47 9.79 -12.11 -6.58
N VAL A 48 9.59 -12.50 -5.31
CA VAL A 48 10.10 -13.71 -4.67
C VAL A 48 8.98 -14.49 -3.99
#